data_AF-R1FJE7-F1
#
_entry.id   AF-R1FJE7-F1
#
_cell.length_a   1.000
_cell.length_b   1.000
_cell.length_c   1.000
_cell.angle_alpha   90.00
_cell.angle_beta   90.00
_cell.angle_gamma   90.00
#
_symmetry.space_group_name_H-M   'P 1'
#
loop_
_entity.id
_entity.type
_entity.pdbx_description
1 polymer ?
#
loop_
_entity_poly.entity_id
_entity_poly.type
_entity_poly.pdbx_seq_one_letter_code
_entity_poly.pdbx_strand_id
1 'polypeptide(L)'
;MRLSALLPLLAAVPLFSFPGVAVAAPGCFDPAAALTVEEQRLTASLPAGGPAVGPELVRLAGLDPLVAGVKHALCAARTPRRAERVVTQAGDRLWRTAVERAQGR
;
A
#
# COMPACT_ATOMS: atom_id res chain seq x y z
N MET A 1 56.44 -28.28 -16.21
CA MET A 1 55.10 -28.33 -16.85
C MET A 1 54.11 -28.85 -15.80
N ARG A 2 53.01 -28.23 -15.38
CA ARG A 2 52.40 -26.90 -15.55
C ARG A 2 51.54 -26.72 -14.27
N LEU A 3 52.09 -26.12 -13.20
CA LEU A 3 51.30 -25.74 -12.01
C LEU A 3 50.49 -24.43 -12.22
N SER A 4 50.50 -23.91 -13.44
CA SER A 4 49.89 -22.61 -13.79
C SER A 4 48.38 -22.69 -14.10
N ALA A 5 47.75 -23.87 -14.00
CA ALA A 5 46.36 -24.07 -14.41
C ALA A 5 45.32 -23.93 -13.28
N LEU A 6 45.75 -23.74 -12.03
CA LEU A 6 44.84 -23.63 -10.88
C LEU A 6 44.44 -22.18 -10.53
N LEU A 7 45.03 -21.18 -11.21
CA LEU A 7 44.78 -19.77 -10.90
C LEU A 7 43.40 -19.21 -11.31
N PRO A 8 42.63 -19.71 -12.30
CA PRO A 8 41.37 -19.07 -12.64
C PRO A 8 40.20 -19.55 -11.76
N LEU A 9 40.38 -20.64 -10.99
CA LEU A 9 39.29 -21.23 -10.20
C LEU A 9 39.00 -20.46 -8.90
N LEU A 10 39.93 -19.62 -8.43
CA LEU A 10 39.81 -18.82 -7.21
C LEU A 10 39.14 -17.45 -7.42
N ALA A 11 38.82 -17.07 -8.67
CA ALA A 11 38.10 -15.83 -8.97
C ALA A 11 36.56 -15.98 -8.89
N ALA A 12 36.05 -17.19 -8.66
CA ALA A 12 34.64 -17.43 -8.33
C ALA A 12 34.42 -17.28 -6.82
N VAL A 13 34.71 -16.09 -6.28
CA VAL A 13 34.27 -15.74 -4.93
C VAL A 13 32.74 -15.73 -4.99
N PRO A 14 32.03 -16.60 -4.25
CA PRO A 14 30.59 -16.45 -4.13
C PRO A 14 30.40 -15.09 -3.49
N LEU A 15 29.72 -14.18 -4.18
CA LEU A 15 29.18 -12.98 -3.57
C LEU A 15 28.42 -13.46 -2.34
N PHE A 16 29.04 -13.30 -1.17
CA PHE A 16 28.46 -13.61 0.11
C PHE A 16 27.13 -12.88 0.13
N SER A 17 26.04 -13.64 0.04
CA SER A 17 24.72 -13.17 0.41
C SER A 17 24.78 -12.92 1.91
N PHE A 18 25.27 -11.75 2.30
CA PHE A 18 25.05 -11.24 3.63
C PHE A 18 23.54 -11.23 3.83
N PRO A 19 23.02 -11.75 4.95
CA PRO A 19 21.60 -11.59 5.26
C PRO A 19 21.35 -10.09 5.31
N GLY A 20 20.64 -9.57 4.30
CA GLY A 20 20.17 -8.20 4.33
C GLY A 20 19.33 -8.06 5.59
N VAL A 21 19.74 -7.16 6.49
CA VAL A 21 18.93 -6.82 7.65
C VAL A 21 17.64 -6.23 7.09
N ALA A 22 16.52 -6.92 7.29
CA ALA A 22 15.22 -6.42 6.87
C ALA A 22 14.89 -5.18 7.72
N VAL A 23 15.23 -4.01 7.20
CA VAL A 23 14.83 -2.73 7.80
C VAL A 23 13.43 -2.44 7.31
N ALA A 24 12.44 -2.59 8.19
CA ALA A 24 11.10 -2.13 7.90
C ALA A 24 11.15 -0.61 7.65
N ALA A 25 10.64 -0.17 6.50
CA ALA A 25 10.52 1.25 6.21
C ALA A 25 9.68 1.90 7.33
N PRO A 26 10.09 3.05 7.88
CA PRO A 26 9.33 3.73 8.90
C PRO A 26 8.00 4.22 8.31
N GLY A 27 6.88 3.67 8.80
CA GLY A 27 5.56 4.11 8.37
C GLY A 27 4.52 3.00 8.36
N CYS A 28 3.28 3.39 8.09
CA CYS A 28 2.15 2.47 7.91
C CYS A 28 2.05 1.93 6.48
N PHE A 29 2.55 2.69 5.51
CA PHE A 29 2.50 2.34 4.10
C PHE A 29 3.86 1.86 3.64
N ASP A 30 3.85 0.83 2.81
CA ASP A 30 5.01 0.39 2.05
C ASP A 30 4.91 0.97 0.63
N PRO A 31 5.72 1.99 0.27
CA PRO A 31 5.69 2.56 -1.08
C PRO A 31 6.29 1.61 -2.13
N ALA A 32 6.99 0.55 -1.72
CA ALA A 32 7.56 -0.45 -2.61
C ALA A 32 6.61 -1.65 -2.83
N ALA A 33 5.45 -1.68 -2.15
CA ALA A 33 4.46 -2.72 -2.35
C ALA A 33 3.97 -2.75 -3.81
N ALA A 34 3.99 -3.94 -4.41
CA ALA A 34 3.45 -4.14 -5.75
C ALA A 34 1.94 -3.92 -5.73
N LEU A 35 1.47 -2.91 -6.47
CA LEU A 35 0.06 -2.61 -6.62
C LEU A 35 -0.53 -3.38 -7.79
N THR A 36 -1.74 -3.88 -7.62
CA THR A 36 -2.57 -4.38 -8.71
C THR A 36 -2.93 -3.27 -9.69
N VAL A 37 -3.32 -3.63 -10.91
CA VAL A 37 -3.77 -2.66 -11.93
C VAL A 37 -4.94 -1.81 -11.40
N GLU A 38 -5.86 -2.41 -10.65
CA GLU A 38 -7.00 -1.69 -10.08
C GLU A 38 -6.58 -0.68 -9.01
N GLU A 39 -5.60 -1.01 -8.16
CA GLU A 39 -5.07 -0.07 -7.16
C GLU A 39 -4.34 1.11 -7.82
N GLN A 40 -3.61 0.87 -8.91
CA GLN A 40 -2.95 1.94 -9.68
C GLN A 40 -3.96 2.92 -10.29
N ARG A 41 -5.15 2.44 -10.69
CA ARG A 41 -6.21 3.28 -11.26
C ARG A 41 -6.81 4.25 -10.24
N LEU A 42 -6.75 3.96 -8.94
CA LEU A 42 -7.32 4.83 -7.90
C LEU A 42 -6.68 6.23 -7.89
N THR A 43 -5.43 6.34 -8.31
CA THR A 43 -4.67 7.60 -8.37
C THR A 43 -4.59 8.21 -9.77
N ALA A 44 -5.32 7.65 -10.74
CA ALA A 44 -5.34 8.19 -12.10
C ALA A 44 -5.93 9.62 -12.12
N SER A 45 -5.38 10.48 -12.96
CA SER A 45 -5.86 11.85 -13.20
C SER A 45 -6.57 11.95 -14.55
N LEU A 46 -7.55 12.84 -14.65
CA LEU A 46 -8.23 13.16 -15.89
C LEU A 46 -8.61 14.65 -15.92
N PRO A 47 -8.07 15.49 -16.84
CA PRO A 47 -6.99 15.23 -17.82
C PRO A 47 -5.62 15.04 -17.15
N ALA A 48 -4.60 14.68 -17.94
CA ALA A 48 -3.23 14.51 -17.44
C ALA A 48 -2.72 15.80 -16.77
N GLY A 49 -2.21 15.68 -15.55
CA GLY A 49 -1.78 16.81 -14.72
C GLY A 49 -2.86 17.40 -13.81
N GLY A 50 -4.11 16.92 -13.90
CA GLY A 50 -5.18 17.23 -12.95
C GLY A 50 -5.06 16.45 -11.63
N PRO A 51 -5.96 16.70 -10.65
CA PRO A 51 -6.00 15.93 -9.41
C PRO A 51 -6.31 14.45 -9.69
N ALA A 52 -5.88 13.59 -8.78
CA ALA A 52 -6.27 12.18 -8.81
C ALA A 52 -7.79 12.07 -8.64
N VAL A 53 -8.46 11.39 -9.57
CA VAL A 53 -9.92 11.33 -9.64
C VAL A 53 -10.51 10.66 -8.41
N GLY A 54 -9.94 9.53 -7.95
CA GLY A 54 -10.45 8.81 -6.78
C GLY A 54 -10.48 9.67 -5.51
N PRO A 55 -9.33 10.21 -5.05
CA PRO A 55 -9.27 11.13 -3.91
C PRO A 55 -10.16 12.36 -4.07
N GLU A 56 -10.25 12.92 -5.28
CA GLU A 56 -11.07 14.09 -5.54
C GLU A 56 -12.58 13.78 -5.42
N LEU A 57 -13.03 12.62 -5.88
CA LEU A 57 -14.42 12.18 -5.69
C LEU A 57 -14.75 11.95 -4.21
N VAL A 58 -13.84 11.37 -3.44
CA VAL A 58 -14.00 11.23 -1.98
C VAL A 58 -14.16 12.61 -1.33
N ARG A 59 -13.32 13.57 -1.74
CA ARG A 59 -13.34 14.94 -1.23
C ARG A 59 -14.64 15.66 -1.55
N LEU A 60 -15.06 15.61 -2.82
CA LEU A 60 -16.31 16.22 -3.28
C LEU A 60 -17.53 15.58 -2.63
N ALA A 61 -17.48 14.27 -2.34
CA ALA A 61 -18.53 13.57 -1.59
C ALA A 61 -18.53 13.90 -0.08
N GLY A 62 -17.51 14.60 0.43
CA GLY A 62 -17.37 14.93 1.85
C GLY A 62 -17.04 13.70 2.71
N LEU A 63 -16.38 12.69 2.13
CA LEU A 63 -16.06 11.43 2.80
C LEU A 63 -14.64 11.40 3.41
N ASP A 64 -13.86 12.48 3.29
CA ASP A 64 -12.51 12.56 3.86
C ASP A 64 -12.42 12.16 5.35
N PRO A 65 -13.37 12.56 6.23
CA PRO A 65 -13.30 12.17 7.64
C PRO A 65 -13.41 10.65 7.84
N LEU A 66 -14.21 9.96 7.02
CA LEU A 66 -14.31 8.50 7.05
C LEU A 66 -12.99 7.89 6.59
N VAL A 67 -12.42 8.36 5.48
CA VAL A 67 -11.13 7.86 4.97
C VAL A 67 -10.00 8.06 5.99
N ALA A 68 -9.92 9.24 6.62
CA ALA A 68 -8.93 9.52 7.66
C ALA A 68 -9.07 8.56 8.86
N GLY A 69 -10.30 8.30 9.31
CA GLY A 69 -10.59 7.36 10.40
C GLY A 69 -10.20 5.92 10.06
N VAL A 70 -10.53 5.45 8.85
CA VAL A 70 -10.17 4.11 8.37
C VAL A 70 -8.66 3.95 8.28
N LYS A 71 -7.98 4.92 7.68
CA LYS A 71 -6.51 4.95 7.59
C LYS A 71 -5.88 4.84 8.97
N HIS A 72 -6.32 5.66 9.93
CA HIS A 72 -5.77 5.63 11.29
C HIS A 72 -5.99 4.27 11.96
N ALA A 73 -7.20 3.70 11.86
CA ALA A 73 -7.53 2.42 12.45
C ALA A 73 -6.75 1.24 11.83
N LEU A 74 -6.54 1.25 10.50
CA LEU A 74 -5.74 0.25 9.80
C LEU A 74 -4.27 0.33 10.18
N CYS A 75 -3.71 1.53 10.25
CA CYS A 75 -2.32 1.72 10.69
C CYS A 75 -2.07 1.27 12.14
N ALA A 76 -3.11 1.29 12.98
CA ALA A 76 -3.07 0.76 14.33
C ALA A 76 -3.34 -0.75 14.42
N ALA A 77 -3.80 -1.40 13.34
CA ALA A 77 -4.09 -2.82 13.33
C ALA A 77 -2.80 -3.65 13.22
N ARG A 78 -2.51 -4.45 14.25
CA ARG A 78 -1.32 -5.31 14.31
C ARG A 78 -1.54 -6.74 13.83
N THR A 79 -2.76 -7.08 13.44
CA THR A 79 -3.11 -8.43 12.98
C THR A 79 -4.06 -8.38 11.79
N PRO A 80 -3.98 -9.35 10.86
CA PRO A 80 -4.89 -9.43 9.72
C PRO A 80 -6.36 -9.44 10.13
N ARG A 81 -6.72 -10.25 11.14
CA ARG A 81 -8.08 -10.32 11.68
C ARG A 81 -8.60 -8.97 12.22
N ARG A 82 -7.71 -8.13 12.76
CA ARG A 82 -8.09 -6.79 13.23
C ARG A 82 -8.28 -5.84 12.07
N ALA A 83 -7.40 -5.90 11.06
CA ALA A 83 -7.53 -5.12 9.84
C ALA A 83 -8.85 -5.45 9.11
N GLU A 84 -9.17 -6.74 8.97
CA GLU A 84 -10.42 -7.22 8.39
C GLU A 84 -11.65 -6.62 9.09
N ARG A 85 -11.72 -6.72 10.42
CA ARG A 85 -12.81 -6.10 11.20
C ARG A 85 -12.92 -4.59 10.99
N VAL A 86 -11.78 -3.89 10.92
CA VAL A 86 -11.75 -2.43 10.65
C VAL A 86 -12.37 -2.14 9.29
N VAL A 87 -12.00 -2.88 8.24
CA VAL A 87 -12.53 -2.68 6.88
C VAL A 87 -14.03 -3.00 6.83
N THR A 88 -14.48 -4.11 7.42
CA THR A 88 -15.90 -4.48 7.43
C THR A 88 -16.75 -3.41 8.11
N GLN A 89 -16.37 -2.98 9.33
CA GLN A 89 -17.11 -1.96 10.07
C GLN A 89 -17.09 -0.60 9.38
N ALA A 90 -15.98 -0.27 8.71
CA ALA A 90 -15.87 0.93 7.91
C ALA A 90 -16.81 0.90 6.70
N GLY A 91 -16.90 -0.24 6.01
CA GLY A 91 -17.83 -0.47 4.90
C GLY A 91 -19.28 -0.29 5.32
N ASP A 92 -19.69 -0.89 6.43
CA ASP A 92 -21.05 -0.74 6.97
C ASP A 92 -21.39 0.71 7.31
N ARG A 93 -20.41 1.45 7.85
CA ARG A 93 -20.59 2.87 8.18
C ARG A 93 -20.69 3.71 6.91
N LEU A 94 -19.80 3.48 5.94
CA LEU A 94 -19.81 4.18 4.66
C LEU A 94 -21.14 3.98 3.93
N TRP A 95 -21.62 2.73 3.86
CA TRP A 95 -22.89 2.42 3.24
C TRP A 95 -24.05 3.15 3.89
N ARG A 96 -24.16 3.07 5.23
CA ARG A 96 -25.23 3.78 5.96
C ARG A 96 -25.17 5.29 5.75
N THR A 97 -24.00 5.90 5.86
CA THR A 97 -23.83 7.33 5.60
C THR A 97 -24.22 7.69 4.16
N ALA A 98 -23.84 6.88 3.17
CA ALA A 98 -24.21 7.13 1.78
C ALA A 98 -25.73 7.02 1.56
N VAL A 99 -26.37 6.01 2.15
CA VAL A 99 -27.83 5.81 2.06
C VAL A 99 -28.60 6.94 2.77
N GLU A 100 -28.18 7.33 3.97
CA GLU A 100 -28.79 8.44 4.72
C GLU A 100 -28.75 9.72 3.88
N ARG A 101 -27.58 10.05 3.31
CA ARG A 101 -27.42 11.24 2.45
C ARG A 101 -28.27 11.18 1.19
N ALA A 102 -28.33 10.02 0.54
CA ALA A 102 -29.18 9.84 -0.65
C ALA A 102 -30.68 10.02 -0.32
N GLN A 103 -31.07 9.78 0.94
CA GLN A 103 -32.42 10.00 1.44
C GLN A 103 -32.64 11.40 2.02
N GLY A 104 -31.64 12.30 1.97
CA GLY A 104 -31.72 13.66 2.50
C GLY A 104 -31.66 13.75 4.03
N ARG A 105 -31.08 12.73 4.69
CA ARG A 105 -30.89 12.65 6.14
C ARG A 105 -29.41 12.71 6.53
#